data_AF-A0A7M5UXV6-F1
#
_entry.id   AF-A0A7M5UXV6-F1
#
_cell.length_a   1.000
_cell.length_b   1.000
_cell.length_c   1.000
_cell.angle_alpha   90.00
_cell.angle_beta   90.00
_cell.angle_gamma   90.00
#
_symmetry.space_group_name_H-M   'P 1'
#
loop_
_entity.id
_entity.type
_entity.pdbx_description
1 polymer ?
#
loop_
_entity_poly.entity_id
_entity_poly.type
_entity_poly.pdbx_seq_one_letter_code
_entity_poly.pdbx_strand_id
1 'polypeptide(L)'
;SNSNSRCCILFQVDSRDSILQSLIIYDVLIKRKISLDHLRSGLKTNGVLDLFIQFPSIAKRIMMYDEELDAVTPASFIESIDFSHRSVNLEDTVIFKEVIRQLDAEQLKELLRFVSGASDLTAVRGRKISLEICQSLGVFSSSCSFKFTIPRGAMRKKEDLVPILLAMDSGNFNTV
;
A
#
# COMPACT_ATOMS: atom_id res chain seq x y z
N SER A 1 -4.31 -24.64 66.08
CA SER A 1 -4.13 -25.65 65.02
C SER A 1 -5.24 -25.41 64.00
N ASN A 2 -5.11 -24.54 63.01
CA ASN A 2 -4.20 -24.46 61.85
C ASN A 2 -4.50 -25.53 60.76
N SER A 3 -5.36 -25.16 59.81
CA SER A 3 -5.44 -25.71 58.44
C SER A 3 -6.40 -24.80 57.65
N ASN A 4 -5.98 -23.66 57.10
CA ASN A 4 -5.19 -23.53 55.87
C ASN A 4 -5.77 -24.32 54.68
N SER A 5 -7.07 -24.14 54.41
CA SER A 5 -7.66 -24.51 53.12
C SER A 5 -7.26 -23.46 52.10
N ARG A 6 -6.11 -23.69 51.48
CA ARG A 6 -5.57 -22.92 50.36
C ARG A 6 -6.67 -22.73 49.31
N CYS A 7 -7.03 -21.46 49.09
CA CYS A 7 -7.76 -21.02 47.91
C CYS A 7 -6.87 -21.25 46.68
N CYS A 8 -6.89 -22.48 46.16
CA CYS A 8 -6.33 -22.83 44.87
C CYS A 8 -7.48 -23.03 43.90
N ILE A 9 -8.25 -21.96 43.65
CA ILE A 9 -9.12 -21.88 42.47
C ILE A 9 -8.47 -20.89 41.53
N LEU A 10 -7.43 -21.31 40.82
CA LEU A 10 -7.00 -20.60 39.62
C LEU A 10 -6.56 -21.67 38.62
N PHE A 11 -7.11 -21.60 37.42
CA PHE A 11 -6.94 -22.54 36.30
C PHE A 11 -7.86 -23.77 36.31
N GLN A 12 -9.18 -23.56 36.36
CA GLN A 12 -10.10 -24.52 35.73
C GLN A 12 -10.00 -24.38 34.21
N VAL A 13 -10.01 -25.51 33.49
CA VAL A 13 -9.88 -25.57 32.01
C VAL A 13 -10.94 -24.70 31.31
N ASP A 14 -12.14 -24.59 31.88
CA ASP A 14 -13.22 -23.74 31.37
C ASP A 14 -12.94 -22.23 31.49
N SER A 15 -12.03 -21.83 32.37
CA SER A 15 -11.62 -20.42 32.55
C SER A 15 -10.44 -20.02 31.66
N ARG A 16 -9.76 -20.99 31.03
CA ARG A 16 -8.54 -20.74 30.25
C ARG A 16 -8.82 -19.82 29.06
N ASP A 17 -9.89 -20.07 28.32
CA ASP A 17 -10.22 -19.27 27.13
C ASP A 17 -10.66 -17.85 27.52
N SER A 18 -11.41 -17.69 28.61
CA SER A 18 -11.80 -16.37 29.13
C SER A 18 -10.60 -15.57 29.65
N ILE A 19 -9.64 -16.25 30.30
CA ILE A 19 -8.38 -15.62 30.75
C ILE A 19 -7.55 -15.22 29.53
N LEU A 20 -7.41 -16.08 28.53
CA LEU A 20 -6.69 -15.77 27.29
C LEU A 20 -7.34 -14.60 26.54
N GLN A 21 -8.66 -14.59 26.38
CA GLN A 21 -9.39 -13.47 25.79
C GLN A 21 -9.17 -12.17 26.58
N SER A 22 -9.21 -12.23 27.90
CA SER A 22 -8.98 -11.05 28.76
C SER A 22 -7.55 -10.52 28.61
N LEU A 23 -6.56 -11.41 28.52
CA LEU A 23 -5.16 -11.04 28.27
C LEU A 23 -4.98 -10.40 26.88
N ILE A 24 -5.62 -10.95 25.85
CA ILE A 24 -5.59 -10.40 24.48
C ILE A 24 -6.25 -9.01 24.46
N ILE A 25 -7.44 -8.86 25.06
CA ILE A 25 -8.14 -7.57 25.16
C ILE A 25 -7.27 -6.55 25.90
N TYR A 26 -6.65 -6.96 27.01
CA TYR A 26 -5.79 -6.06 27.78
C TYR A 26 -4.57 -5.60 26.97
N ASP A 27 -3.88 -6.53 26.32
CA ASP A 27 -2.64 -6.25 25.59
C ASP A 27 -2.89 -5.44 24.31
N VAL A 28 -3.94 -5.80 23.56
CA VAL A 28 -4.24 -5.19 22.25
C VAL A 28 -5.04 -3.88 22.40
N LEU A 29 -6.06 -3.87 23.27
CA LEU A 29 -7.01 -2.74 23.36
C LEU A 29 -6.74 -1.83 24.55
N ILE A 30 -6.59 -2.38 25.76
CA ILE A 30 -6.51 -1.56 26.98
C ILE A 30 -5.23 -0.74 27.02
N LYS A 31 -4.07 -1.33 26.67
CA LYS A 31 -2.80 -0.59 26.59
C LYS A 31 -2.83 0.58 25.61
N ARG A 32 -3.68 0.54 24.58
CA ARG A 32 -3.78 1.54 23.51
C ARG A 32 -5.09 2.33 23.57
N LYS A 33 -5.84 2.24 24.67
CA LYS A 33 -7.21 2.74 24.78
C LYS A 33 -7.34 4.21 24.38
N ILE A 34 -6.45 5.09 24.88
CA ILE A 34 -6.52 6.53 24.58
C ILE A 34 -6.36 6.79 23.08
N SER A 35 -5.38 6.15 22.43
CA SER A 35 -5.16 6.27 20.98
C SER A 35 -6.35 5.74 20.18
N LEU A 36 -6.94 4.62 20.61
CA LEU A 36 -8.12 4.04 19.96
C LEU A 36 -9.37 4.91 20.15
N ASP A 37 -9.55 5.53 21.31
CA ASP A 37 -10.64 6.47 21.59
C ASP A 37 -10.50 7.73 20.72
N HIS A 38 -9.28 8.27 20.58
CA HIS A 38 -9.00 9.39 19.68
C HIS A 38 -9.23 9.02 18.21
N LEU A 39 -8.78 7.85 17.76
CA LEU A 39 -9.03 7.36 16.41
C LEU A 39 -10.54 7.21 16.16
N ARG A 40 -11.27 6.58 17.10
CA ARG A 40 -12.73 6.44 17.02
C ARG A 40 -13.42 7.78 16.92
N SER A 41 -13.01 8.76 17.74
CA SER A 41 -13.55 10.12 17.68
C SER A 41 -13.27 10.77 16.33
N GLY A 42 -12.04 10.68 15.81
CA GLY A 42 -11.67 11.22 14.51
C GLY A 42 -12.47 10.59 13.35
N LEU A 43 -12.64 9.27 13.35
CA LEU A 43 -13.45 8.57 12.35
C LEU A 43 -14.92 8.97 12.43
N LYS A 44 -15.45 9.18 13.66
CA LYS A 44 -16.82 9.64 13.87
C LYS A 44 -17.01 11.07 13.34
N THR A 45 -16.10 11.98 13.68
CA THR A 45 -16.16 13.39 13.24
C THR A 45 -16.10 13.51 11.72
N ASN A 46 -15.32 12.66 11.04
CA ASN A 46 -15.24 12.64 9.57
C ASN A 46 -16.39 11.87 8.90
N GLY A 47 -17.38 11.36 9.66
CA GLY A 47 -18.54 10.64 9.12
C GLY A 47 -18.24 9.25 8.53
N VAL A 48 -17.02 8.73 8.74
CA VAL A 48 -16.60 7.43 8.17
C VAL A 48 -16.81 6.26 9.14
N LEU A 49 -16.98 6.52 10.44
CA LEU A 49 -17.13 5.46 11.44
C LEU A 49 -18.37 4.58 11.19
N ASP A 50 -19.52 5.19 10.89
CA ASP A 50 -20.76 4.45 10.67
C ASP A 50 -20.67 3.60 9.39
N LEU A 51 -20.01 4.11 8.35
CA LEU A 51 -19.72 3.36 7.12
C LEU A 51 -18.80 2.17 7.40
N PHE A 52 -17.79 2.34 8.26
CA PHE A 52 -16.88 1.25 8.62
C PHE A 52 -17.57 0.16 9.46
N ILE A 53 -18.50 0.55 10.33
CA ILE A 53 -19.32 -0.40 11.11
C ILE A 53 -20.29 -1.15 10.18
N GLN A 54 -20.91 -0.45 9.23
CA GLN A 54 -21.85 -1.04 8.28
C GLN A 54 -21.15 -1.93 7.24
N PHE A 55 -19.94 -1.56 6.81
CA PHE A 55 -19.15 -2.25 5.80
C PHE A 55 -17.74 -2.58 6.30
N PRO A 56 -17.59 -3.51 7.27
CA PRO A 56 -16.31 -3.82 7.90
C PRO A 56 -15.27 -4.38 6.91
N SER A 57 -15.72 -5.03 5.83
CA SER A 57 -14.84 -5.49 4.75
C SER A 57 -14.17 -4.34 3.99
N ILE A 58 -14.88 -3.22 3.78
CA ILE A 58 -14.34 -2.02 3.15
C ILE A 58 -13.33 -1.35 4.09
N ALA A 59 -13.64 -1.26 5.38
CA ALA A 59 -12.72 -0.74 6.38
C ALA A 59 -11.41 -1.53 6.41
N LYS A 60 -11.49 -2.87 6.41
CA LYS A 60 -10.33 -3.76 6.32
C LYS A 60 -9.53 -3.48 5.04
N ARG A 61 -10.20 -3.40 3.89
CA ARG A 61 -9.56 -3.16 2.59
C ARG A 61 -8.89 -1.78 2.46
N ILE A 62 -9.31 -0.78 3.23
CA ILE A 62 -8.67 0.55 3.20
C ILE A 62 -7.52 0.61 4.21
N MET A 63 -7.72 0.08 5.41
CA MET A 63 -6.84 0.29 6.55
C MET A 63 -5.75 -0.77 6.71
N MET A 64 -5.91 -1.94 6.10
CA MET A 64 -4.99 -3.05 6.26
C MET A 64 -4.33 -3.42 4.94
N TYR A 65 -3.04 -3.74 5.03
CA TYR A 65 -2.34 -4.43 3.97
C TYR A 65 -3.01 -5.79 3.74
N ASP A 66 -3.18 -6.14 2.47
CA ASP A 66 -3.73 -7.41 2.00
C ASP A 66 -2.74 -7.97 0.98
N GLU A 67 -2.09 -9.08 1.32
CA GLU A 67 -0.99 -9.64 0.54
C GLU A 67 -1.39 -9.99 -0.89
N GLU A 68 -2.64 -10.42 -1.11
CA GLU A 68 -3.13 -10.75 -2.45
C GLU A 68 -3.43 -9.49 -3.27
N LEU A 69 -4.02 -8.47 -2.65
CA LEU A 69 -4.43 -7.25 -3.34
C LEU A 69 -3.28 -6.24 -3.52
N ASP A 70 -2.30 -6.27 -2.63
CA ASP A 70 -1.19 -5.32 -2.58
C ASP A 70 0.11 -5.89 -3.13
N ALA A 71 0.12 -7.17 -3.53
CA ALA A 71 1.24 -7.77 -4.24
C ALA A 71 1.53 -6.98 -5.52
N VAL A 72 2.76 -6.51 -5.66
CA VAL A 72 3.21 -5.83 -6.87
C VAL A 72 3.57 -6.88 -7.92
N THR A 73 2.61 -7.13 -8.80
CA THR A 73 2.74 -7.96 -10.01
C THR A 73 2.65 -7.10 -11.27
N PRO A 74 3.17 -7.55 -12.43
CA PRO A 74 3.01 -6.79 -13.68
C PRO A 74 1.58 -6.40 -13.99
N ALA A 75 0.62 -7.32 -13.77
CA ALA A 75 -0.80 -7.08 -14.00
C ALA A 75 -1.33 -5.97 -13.08
N SER A 76 -1.12 -6.11 -11.78
CA SER A 76 -1.58 -5.13 -10.78
C SER A 76 -0.93 -3.75 -10.96
N PHE A 77 0.35 -3.68 -11.36
CA PHE A 77 1.02 -2.43 -11.68
C PHE A 77 0.38 -1.77 -12.91
N ILE A 78 0.16 -2.52 -13.99
CA ILE A 78 -0.50 -2.01 -15.21
C ILE A 78 -1.90 -1.48 -14.91
N GLU A 79 -2.67 -2.17 -14.06
CA GLU A 79 -4.01 -1.73 -13.66
C GLU A 79 -3.99 -0.40 -12.87
N SER A 80 -2.92 -0.15 -12.12
CA SER A 80 -2.71 1.10 -11.39
C SER A 80 -2.33 2.29 -12.28
N ILE A 81 -1.98 2.07 -13.55
CA ILE A 81 -1.66 3.13 -14.51
C ILE A 81 -2.91 3.61 -15.25
N ASP A 82 -3.00 4.92 -15.43
CA ASP A 82 -3.94 5.59 -16.32
C ASP A 82 -3.28 5.91 -17.67
N PHE A 83 -3.72 5.20 -18.69
CA PHE A 83 -3.28 5.36 -20.09
C PHE A 83 -4.17 6.32 -20.90
N SER A 84 -5.17 6.95 -20.28
CA SER A 84 -6.12 7.83 -21.00
C SER A 84 -5.55 9.21 -21.33
N HIS A 85 -4.34 9.53 -20.87
CA HIS A 85 -3.71 10.81 -21.13
C HIS A 85 -3.45 11.01 -22.63
N ARG A 86 -3.79 12.19 -23.14
CA ARG A 86 -3.71 12.55 -24.58
C ARG A 86 -2.33 12.35 -25.24
N SER A 87 -1.27 12.32 -24.43
CA SER A 87 0.11 12.16 -24.91
C SER A 87 0.47 10.70 -25.21
N VAL A 88 -0.33 9.75 -24.68
CA VAL A 88 -0.12 8.31 -24.76
C VAL A 88 -0.94 7.77 -25.92
N ASN A 89 -0.29 7.13 -26.88
CA ASN A 89 -0.98 6.45 -27.97
C ASN A 89 -1.06 4.93 -27.72
N LEU A 90 -1.70 4.20 -28.65
CA LEU A 90 -1.88 2.75 -28.53
C LEU A 90 -0.55 1.99 -28.56
N GLU A 91 0.39 2.41 -29.41
CA GLU A 91 1.71 1.80 -29.54
C GLU A 91 2.51 1.96 -28.23
N ASP A 92 2.54 3.18 -27.67
CA ASP A 92 3.15 3.49 -26.39
C ASP A 92 2.57 2.62 -25.27
N THR A 93 1.25 2.44 -25.26
CA THR A 93 0.56 1.58 -24.27
C THR A 93 0.97 0.12 -24.40
N VAL A 94 1.07 -0.40 -25.63
CA VAL A 94 1.46 -1.80 -25.88
C VAL A 94 2.90 -2.03 -25.46
N ILE A 95 3.81 -1.15 -25.87
CA ILE A 95 5.23 -1.23 -25.55
C ILE A 95 5.43 -1.13 -24.02
N PHE A 96 4.79 -0.17 -23.36
CA PHE A 96 4.88 -0.01 -21.91
C PHE A 96 4.44 -1.29 -21.18
N LYS A 97 3.28 -1.84 -21.54
CA LYS A 97 2.79 -3.08 -20.93
C LYS A 97 3.73 -4.26 -21.15
N GLU A 98 4.36 -4.33 -22.31
CA GLU A 98 5.33 -5.38 -22.64
C GLU A 98 6.60 -5.25 -21.79
N VAL A 99 7.14 -4.05 -21.67
CA VAL A 99 8.30 -3.78 -20.81
C VAL A 99 7.99 -4.13 -19.35
N ILE A 100 6.82 -3.74 -18.82
CA ILE A 100 6.41 -4.04 -17.44
C ILE A 100 6.32 -5.56 -17.18
N ARG A 101 5.89 -6.36 -18.17
CA ARG A 101 5.82 -7.83 -18.03
C ARG A 101 7.19 -8.50 -17.95
N GLN A 102 8.25 -7.83 -18.38
CA GLN A 102 9.62 -8.35 -18.34
C GLN A 102 10.34 -8.00 -17.02
N LEU A 103 9.73 -7.18 -16.16
CA LEU A 103 10.27 -6.81 -14.87
C LEU A 103 9.99 -7.89 -13.82
N ASP A 104 10.97 -8.11 -12.95
CA ASP A 104 10.77 -8.93 -11.76
C ASP A 104 10.06 -8.13 -10.64
N ALA A 105 9.70 -8.83 -9.56
CA ALA A 105 8.95 -8.23 -8.45
C ALA A 105 9.70 -7.09 -7.76
N GLU A 106 11.03 -7.17 -7.62
CA GLU A 106 11.81 -6.12 -6.96
C GLU A 106 11.93 -4.89 -7.85
N GLN A 107 12.16 -5.07 -9.14
CA GLN A 107 12.16 -3.98 -10.13
C GLN A 107 10.81 -3.26 -10.19
N LEU A 108 9.70 -3.99 -10.07
CA LEU A 108 8.37 -3.39 -10.04
C LEU A 108 8.09 -2.61 -8.75
N LYS A 109 8.54 -3.13 -7.60
CA LYS A 109 8.43 -2.42 -6.32
C LYS A 109 9.22 -1.12 -6.33
N GLU A 110 10.43 -1.14 -6.88
CA GLU A 110 11.25 0.07 -7.01
C GLU A 110 10.64 1.08 -7.98
N LEU A 111 10.11 0.62 -9.12
CA LEU A 111 9.37 1.49 -10.02
C LEU A 111 8.12 2.08 -9.36
N LEU A 112 7.37 1.28 -8.60
CA LEU A 112 6.19 1.75 -7.85
C LEU A 112 6.60 2.77 -6.79
N ARG A 113 7.71 2.55 -6.09
CA ARG A 113 8.25 3.46 -5.09
C ARG A 113 8.71 4.77 -5.71
N PHE A 114 9.33 4.72 -6.89
CA PHE A 114 9.70 5.91 -7.64
C PHE A 114 8.48 6.76 -7.98
N VAL A 115 7.38 6.12 -8.39
CA VAL A 115 6.20 6.84 -8.89
C VAL A 115 5.24 7.26 -7.78
N SER A 116 5.09 6.45 -6.73
CA SER A 116 4.08 6.64 -5.68
C SER A 116 4.67 6.96 -4.30
N GLY A 117 5.99 6.77 -4.11
CA GLY A 117 6.64 6.85 -2.80
C GLY A 117 6.49 5.60 -1.93
N ALA A 118 5.73 4.59 -2.37
CA ALA A 118 5.49 3.34 -1.63
C ALA A 118 5.93 2.11 -2.42
N SER A 119 6.34 1.06 -1.71
CA SER A 119 6.77 -0.22 -2.29
C SER A 119 5.62 -1.22 -2.49
N ASP A 120 4.39 -0.83 -2.18
CA ASP A 120 3.19 -1.64 -2.34
C ASP A 120 2.03 -0.81 -2.90
N LEU A 121 0.98 -1.50 -3.36
CA LEU A 121 -0.14 -0.84 -4.04
C LEU A 121 -1.10 -0.12 -3.08
N THR A 122 -0.88 -0.15 -1.76
CA THR A 122 -1.77 0.52 -0.80
C THR A 122 -1.84 2.02 -1.06
N ALA A 123 -0.72 2.63 -1.48
CA ALA A 123 -0.64 4.06 -1.77
C ALA A 123 -1.47 4.50 -2.98
N VAL A 124 -1.72 3.59 -3.93
CA VAL A 124 -2.50 3.86 -5.16
C VAL A 124 -3.92 3.30 -5.09
N ARG A 125 -4.36 2.71 -3.97
CA ARG A 125 -5.73 2.18 -3.82
C ARG A 125 -6.76 3.27 -4.09
N GLY A 126 -7.62 3.03 -5.08
CA GLY A 126 -8.68 3.95 -5.49
C GLY A 126 -8.20 5.17 -6.29
N ARG A 127 -6.94 5.18 -6.72
CA ARG A 127 -6.36 6.19 -7.62
C ARG A 127 -5.62 5.50 -8.76
N LYS A 128 -5.27 6.27 -9.78
CA LYS A 128 -4.39 5.81 -10.85
C LYS A 128 -3.21 6.74 -11.01
N ILE A 129 -2.08 6.17 -11.39
CA ILE A 129 -0.89 6.90 -11.79
C ILE A 129 -1.11 7.42 -13.21
N SER A 130 -1.12 8.73 -13.38
CA SER A 130 -1.22 9.35 -14.70
C SER A 130 0.11 9.21 -15.45
N LEU A 131 0.09 8.49 -16.56
CA LEU A 131 1.24 8.33 -17.44
C LEU A 131 1.24 9.43 -18.52
N GLU A 132 2.34 10.18 -18.60
CA GLU A 132 2.59 11.15 -19.65
C GLU A 132 3.82 10.76 -20.46
N ILE A 133 3.70 10.80 -21.79
CA ILE A 133 4.79 10.46 -22.73
C ILE A 133 5.04 11.66 -23.63
N CYS A 134 6.14 12.37 -23.38
CA CYS A 134 6.46 13.63 -24.06
C CYS A 134 7.90 13.66 -24.55
N GLN A 135 8.32 14.75 -25.23
CA GLN A 135 9.70 14.93 -25.66
C GLN A 135 10.58 15.50 -24.53
N SER A 136 10.49 14.93 -23.31
CA SER A 136 11.35 15.31 -22.21
C SER A 136 12.76 14.73 -22.40
N LEU A 137 13.76 15.35 -21.76
CA LEU A 137 15.15 14.85 -21.76
C LEU A 137 15.38 13.71 -20.76
N GLY A 138 14.43 13.47 -19.87
CA GLY A 138 14.56 12.49 -18.79
C GLY A 138 13.22 12.03 -18.25
N VAL A 139 13.30 11.05 -17.35
CA VAL A 139 12.15 10.44 -16.67
C VAL A 139 11.91 11.18 -15.35
N PHE A 140 10.65 11.51 -15.09
CA PHE A 140 10.25 12.25 -13.90
C PHE A 140 9.04 11.58 -13.24
N SER A 141 8.97 11.69 -11.92
CA SER A 141 7.77 11.33 -11.18
C SER A 141 7.41 12.42 -10.17
N SER A 142 6.12 12.49 -9.85
CA SER A 142 5.61 13.26 -8.74
C SER A 142 4.70 12.36 -7.92
N SER A 143 5.23 11.87 -6.79
CA SER A 143 4.51 10.96 -5.89
C SER A 143 3.28 11.62 -5.24
N CYS A 144 3.35 12.92 -4.94
CA CYS A 144 2.23 13.65 -4.38
C CYS A 144 1.05 13.79 -5.35
N SER A 145 1.31 13.79 -6.66
CA SER A 145 0.29 13.91 -7.70
C SER A 145 0.04 12.63 -8.50
N PHE A 146 0.72 11.53 -8.16
CA PHE A 146 0.71 10.28 -8.90
C PHE A 146 0.94 10.47 -10.40
N LYS A 147 1.93 11.28 -10.77
CA LYS A 147 2.30 11.52 -12.17
C LYS A 147 3.60 10.84 -12.50
N PHE A 148 3.63 10.22 -13.67
CA PHE A 148 4.81 9.58 -14.22
C PHE A 148 5.04 10.06 -15.64
N THR A 149 6.16 10.74 -15.88
CA THR A 149 6.49 11.36 -17.16
C THR A 149 7.71 10.68 -17.76
N ILE A 150 7.57 10.18 -18.98
CA ILE A 150 8.60 9.41 -19.68
C ILE A 150 8.91 10.08 -21.03
N PRO A 151 10.20 10.18 -21.42
CA PRO A 151 10.58 10.56 -22.76
C PRO A 151 10.03 9.57 -23.79
N ARG A 152 9.51 10.07 -24.90
CA ARG A 152 9.11 9.21 -26.01
C ARG A 152 10.32 8.42 -26.52
N GLY A 153 10.21 7.09 -26.45
CA GLY A 153 11.28 6.18 -26.86
C GLY A 153 12.20 5.68 -25.74
N ALA A 154 12.08 6.20 -24.51
CA ALA A 154 12.90 5.77 -23.36
C ALA A 154 12.39 4.52 -22.61
N MET A 155 11.35 3.86 -23.13
CA MET A 155 10.85 2.57 -22.62
C MET A 155 10.51 1.66 -23.79
N ARG A 156 11.42 1.48 -24.76
CA ARG A 156 11.19 0.53 -25.87
C ARG A 156 11.61 -0.89 -25.51
N LYS A 157 12.55 -1.03 -24.59
CA LYS A 157 13.06 -2.30 -24.08
C LYS A 157 13.27 -2.24 -22.57
N LYS A 158 13.42 -3.41 -21.94
CA LYS A 158 13.73 -3.51 -20.51
C LYS A 158 15.04 -2.78 -20.15
N GLU A 159 16.02 -2.79 -21.04
CA GLU A 159 17.33 -2.15 -20.79
C GLU A 159 17.22 -0.62 -20.71
N ASP A 160 16.19 -0.03 -21.32
CA ASP A 160 15.95 1.42 -21.25
C ASP A 160 15.45 1.86 -19.86
N LEU A 161 15.06 0.90 -19.01
CA LEU A 161 14.73 1.15 -17.61
C LEU A 161 15.95 1.22 -16.72
N VAL A 162 17.12 0.75 -17.17
CA VAL A 162 18.36 0.75 -16.37
C VAL A 162 18.74 2.16 -15.92
N PRO A 163 18.68 3.22 -16.75
CA PRO A 163 18.87 4.59 -16.28
C PRO A 163 17.83 5.06 -15.26
N ILE A 164 16.59 4.57 -15.35
CA ILE A 164 15.53 4.89 -14.39
C ILE A 164 15.84 4.20 -13.06
N LEU A 165 16.18 2.90 -13.08
CA LEU A 165 16.60 2.13 -11.91
C LEU A 165 17.87 2.71 -11.26
N LEU A 166 18.83 3.20 -12.05
CA LEU A 166 20.02 3.89 -11.56
C LEU A 166 19.70 5.28 -10.98
N ALA A 167 18.75 6.01 -11.57
CA ALA A 167 18.23 7.24 -10.99
C ALA A 167 17.52 6.97 -9.64
N MET A 168 16.83 5.83 -9.52
CA MET A 168 16.19 5.36 -8.27
C MET A 168 17.22 5.10 -7.15
N ASP A 169 18.39 4.52 -7.45
CA ASP A 169 19.47 4.28 -6.48
C ASP A 169 20.21 5.55 -6.03
N SER A 170 20.23 6.60 -6.87
CA SER A 170 20.98 7.83 -6.60
C SER A 170 20.30 8.78 -5.60
N GLY A 171 19.08 8.49 -5.14
CA GLY A 171 18.33 9.34 -4.20
C GLY A 171 17.94 10.72 -4.74
N ASN A 172 18.28 11.05 -5.99
CA ASN A 172 17.91 12.29 -6.65
C ASN A 172 16.46 12.22 -7.14
N PHE A 173 15.53 12.30 -6.20
CA PHE A 173 14.19 12.77 -6.51
C PHE A 173 14.33 14.23 -6.94
N ASN A 174 14.33 14.48 -8.25
CA ASN A 174 14.06 15.82 -8.76
C ASN A 174 12.59 16.13 -8.45
N THR A 175 12.35 16.54 -7.20
CA THR A 175 11.16 17.30 -6.82
C THR A 175 11.24 18.62 -7.58
N VAL A 176 10.42 18.74 -8.62
CA VAL A 176 10.04 20.05 -9.15
C VAL A 176 8.82 20.54 -8.38
#